data_AF-A0A660QXT6-F1
#
_entry.id   AF-A0A660QXT6-F1
#
_cell.length_a   1.000
_cell.length_b   1.000
_cell.length_c   1.000
_cell.angle_alpha   90.00
_cell.angle_beta   90.00
_cell.angle_gamma   90.00
#
_symmetry.space_group_name_H-M   'P 1'
#
loop_
_entity.id
_entity.type
_entity.pdbx_description
1 polymer ?
#
loop_
_entity_poly.entity_id
_entity_poly.type
_entity_poly.pdbx_seq_one_letter_code
_entity_poly.pdbx_strand_id
1 'polypeptide(L)'
;MCISMFGGFGLWAVFSTGLMAPGAGPFELFGQAFHASTIVFGILQMCWWGGCGLVIPLSTSMVADVAAINAKKNGTEVRNASYASVFSFSQKASFTITGVLIASMISISGFVSGAGEQTPEAIRNIANLTFLSGPIVLIFAALMLSRYPVTRKMVAQYEQGESDA
;
A
#
# COMPACT_ATOMS: atom_id res chain seq x y z
N MET A 1 -7.43 -1.10 -3.35
CA MET A 1 -6.71 -2.28 -2.80
C MET A 1 -6.45 -3.36 -3.86
N CYS A 2 -7.46 -3.81 -4.64
CA CYS A 2 -7.28 -4.83 -5.67
C CYS A 2 -6.23 -4.45 -6.75
N ILE A 3 -6.22 -3.19 -7.21
CA ILE A 3 -5.23 -2.70 -8.20
C ILE A 3 -3.80 -2.80 -7.65
N SER A 4 -3.58 -2.40 -6.40
CA SER A 4 -2.28 -2.53 -5.75
C SER A 4 -1.85 -3.98 -5.58
N MET A 5 -2.76 -4.84 -5.14
CA MET A 5 -2.48 -6.28 -5.01
C MET A 5 -2.13 -6.91 -6.36
N PHE A 6 -2.84 -6.53 -7.42
CA PHE A 6 -2.53 -6.97 -8.79
C PHE A 6 -1.12 -6.52 -9.22
N GLY A 7 -0.74 -5.25 -8.94
CA GLY A 7 0.60 -4.76 -9.22
C GLY A 7 1.69 -5.54 -8.47
N GLY A 8 1.54 -5.72 -7.16
CA GLY A 8 2.53 -6.42 -6.33
C GLY A 8 2.66 -7.91 -6.63
N PHE A 9 1.53 -8.64 -6.71
CA PHE A 9 1.55 -10.04 -7.10
C PHE A 9 1.97 -10.23 -8.56
N GLY A 10 1.64 -9.29 -9.45
CA GLY A 10 2.09 -9.30 -10.84
C GLY A 10 3.60 -9.16 -10.95
N LEU A 11 4.22 -8.25 -10.18
CA LEU A 11 5.68 -8.11 -10.10
C LEU A 11 6.33 -9.41 -9.61
N TRP A 12 5.80 -9.99 -8.55
CA TRP A 12 6.28 -11.28 -8.04
C TRP A 12 6.13 -12.39 -9.07
N ALA A 13 4.96 -12.52 -9.70
CA ALA A 13 4.70 -13.56 -10.68
C ALA A 13 5.63 -13.42 -11.91
N VAL A 14 5.81 -12.21 -12.45
CA VAL A 14 6.61 -12.02 -13.66
C VAL A 14 8.11 -12.22 -13.40
N PHE A 15 8.63 -11.63 -12.33
CA PHE A 15 10.08 -11.58 -12.09
C PHE A 15 10.60 -12.70 -11.19
N SER A 16 9.80 -13.25 -10.27
CA SER A 16 10.25 -14.35 -9.41
C SER A 16 10.06 -15.73 -10.04
N THR A 17 9.10 -15.91 -10.94
CA THR A 17 8.88 -17.21 -11.63
C THR A 17 9.70 -17.37 -12.91
N GLY A 18 10.42 -16.33 -13.33
CA GLY A 18 11.24 -16.35 -14.55
C GLY A 18 10.43 -16.19 -15.85
N LEU A 19 9.16 -15.76 -15.77
CA LEU A 19 8.34 -15.44 -16.95
C LEU A 19 9.02 -14.38 -17.83
N MET A 20 9.76 -13.45 -17.22
CA MET A 20 10.56 -12.47 -17.92
C MET A 20 11.89 -12.25 -17.19
N ALA A 21 13.01 -12.45 -17.90
CA ALA A 21 14.33 -12.15 -17.36
C ALA A 21 14.54 -10.63 -17.22
N PRO A 22 15.26 -10.16 -16.19
CA PRO A 22 15.72 -8.78 -16.13
C PRO A 22 16.54 -8.44 -17.39
N GLY A 23 16.15 -7.40 -18.13
CA GLY A 23 16.80 -7.02 -19.38
C GLY A 23 16.28 -7.74 -20.63
N ALA A 24 15.20 -8.51 -20.53
CA ALA A 24 14.60 -9.17 -21.69
C ALA A 24 14.00 -8.17 -22.70
N GLY A 25 14.16 -8.49 -23.99
CA GLY A 25 13.62 -7.72 -25.10
C GLY A 25 14.26 -6.34 -25.25
N PRO A 26 15.56 -6.24 -25.56
CA PRO A 26 16.20 -4.97 -25.85
C PRO A 26 15.62 -4.35 -27.13
N PHE A 27 15.29 -3.06 -27.08
CA PHE A 27 14.89 -2.26 -28.23
C PHE A 27 15.46 -0.84 -28.08
N GLU A 28 15.70 -0.17 -29.20
CA GLU A 28 16.21 1.20 -29.19
C GLU A 28 15.07 2.20 -29.32
N LEU A 29 15.04 3.19 -28.44
CA LEU A 29 14.12 4.32 -28.50
C LEU A 29 14.91 5.59 -28.22
N PHE A 30 14.83 6.59 -29.11
CA PHE A 30 15.59 7.85 -29.00
C PHE A 30 17.12 7.67 -28.87
N GLY A 31 17.69 6.59 -29.45
CA GLY A 31 19.12 6.29 -29.36
C GLY A 31 19.57 5.74 -27.99
N GLN A 32 18.64 5.34 -27.12
CA GLN A 32 18.92 4.64 -25.88
C GLN A 32 18.35 3.21 -25.90
N ALA A 33 19.09 2.27 -25.32
CA ALA A 33 18.65 0.89 -25.17
C ALA A 33 17.63 0.79 -24.03
N PHE A 34 16.40 0.39 -24.35
CA PHE A 34 15.35 0.06 -23.41
C PHE A 34 15.08 -1.44 -23.42
N HIS A 35 14.59 -1.95 -22.30
CA HIS A 35 14.20 -3.35 -22.18
C HIS A 35 12.69 -3.43 -21.97
N ALA A 36 12.04 -4.38 -22.65
CA ALA A 36 10.62 -4.64 -22.47
C ALA A 36 10.29 -4.95 -20.99
N SER A 37 11.21 -5.59 -20.28
CA SER A 37 11.11 -5.83 -18.83
C SER A 37 10.94 -4.54 -18.02
N THR A 38 11.56 -3.43 -18.44
CA THR A 38 11.46 -2.14 -17.76
C THR A 38 10.07 -1.53 -17.92
N ILE A 39 9.44 -1.68 -19.10
CA ILE A 39 8.07 -1.23 -19.33
C ILE A 39 7.10 -2.05 -18.48
N VAL A 40 7.23 -3.37 -18.50
CA VAL A 40 6.37 -4.27 -17.71
C VAL A 40 6.51 -3.98 -16.22
N PHE A 41 7.74 -3.83 -15.73
CA PHE A 41 8.01 -3.40 -14.36
C PHE A 41 7.34 -2.05 -14.06
N GLY A 42 7.51 -1.06 -14.93
CA GLY A 42 6.93 0.28 -14.77
C GLY A 42 5.41 0.25 -14.65
N ILE A 43 4.72 -0.52 -15.50
CA ILE A 43 3.25 -0.64 -15.47
C ILE A 43 2.77 -1.30 -14.17
N LEU A 44 3.37 -2.42 -13.79
CA LEU A 44 2.96 -3.13 -12.58
C LEU A 44 3.28 -2.32 -11.31
N GLN A 45 4.41 -1.60 -11.32
CA GLN A 45 4.80 -0.67 -10.26
C GLN A 45 3.87 0.55 -10.19
N MET A 46 3.38 1.04 -11.34
CA MET A 46 2.33 2.07 -11.38
C MET A 46 1.01 1.55 -10.80
N CYS A 47 0.62 0.30 -11.06
CA CYS A 47 -0.56 -0.30 -10.43
C CYS A 47 -0.40 -0.37 -8.90
N TRP A 48 0.80 -0.74 -8.42
CA TRP A 48 1.12 -0.76 -6.99
C TRP A 48 0.94 0.64 -6.36
N TRP A 49 1.73 1.62 -6.80
CA TRP A 49 1.73 2.97 -6.22
C TRP A 49 0.46 3.74 -6.50
N GLY A 50 -0.13 3.61 -7.69
CA GLY A 50 -1.38 4.24 -8.06
C GLY A 50 -2.52 3.79 -7.16
N GLY A 51 -2.63 2.48 -6.90
CA GLY A 51 -3.65 1.98 -5.97
C GLY A 51 -3.41 2.39 -4.52
N CYS A 52 -2.15 2.46 -4.06
CA CYS A 52 -1.80 2.94 -2.72
C CYS A 52 -2.06 4.44 -2.57
N GLY A 53 -1.79 5.22 -3.61
CA GLY A 53 -1.99 6.66 -3.66
C GLY A 53 -3.46 7.08 -3.54
N LEU A 54 -4.40 6.20 -3.89
CA LEU A 54 -5.83 6.43 -3.66
C LEU A 54 -6.25 6.20 -2.21
N VAL A 55 -5.59 5.30 -1.48
CA VAL A 55 -5.98 4.93 -0.12
C VAL A 55 -5.74 6.09 0.86
N ILE A 56 -4.62 6.79 0.73
CA ILE A 56 -4.24 7.90 1.63
C ILE A 56 -5.31 9.01 1.67
N PRO A 57 -5.71 9.65 0.54
CA PRO A 57 -6.71 10.71 0.57
C PRO A 57 -8.09 10.20 1.04
N LEU A 58 -8.46 8.96 0.67
CA LEU A 58 -9.70 8.34 1.15
C LEU A 58 -9.69 8.15 2.67
N SER A 59 -8.60 7.65 3.25
CA SER A 59 -8.49 7.51 4.71
C SER A 59 -8.57 8.86 5.42
N THR A 60 -7.97 9.90 4.85
CA THR A 60 -8.04 11.25 5.44
C THR A 60 -9.43 11.86 5.38
N SER A 61 -10.23 11.60 4.32
CA SER A 61 -11.59 12.12 4.25
C SER A 61 -12.52 11.45 5.26
N MET A 62 -12.33 10.14 5.53
CA MET A 62 -13.14 9.38 6.48
C MET A 62 -13.00 9.86 7.94
N VAL A 63 -11.93 10.60 8.27
CA VAL A 63 -11.73 11.14 9.62
C VAL A 63 -12.84 12.10 10.01
N ALA A 64 -13.29 12.96 9.07
CA ALA A 64 -14.38 13.90 9.29
C ALA A 64 -15.72 13.17 9.46
N ASP A 65 -15.97 12.15 8.62
CA ASP A 65 -17.20 11.34 8.68
C ASP A 65 -17.34 10.67 10.05
N VAL A 66 -16.27 10.05 10.56
CA VAL A 66 -16.28 9.39 11.87
C VAL A 66 -16.49 10.39 13.01
N ALA A 67 -15.86 11.57 12.93
CA ALA A 67 -16.02 12.62 13.92
C ALA A 67 -17.47 13.15 13.97
N ALA A 68 -18.11 13.32 12.81
CA ALA A 68 -19.51 13.75 12.71
C ALA A 68 -20.47 12.69 13.25
N ILE A 69 -20.27 11.41 12.89
CA ILE A 69 -21.09 10.30 13.40
C ILE A 69 -20.99 10.20 14.92
N ASN A 70 -19.79 10.32 15.48
CA ASN A 70 -19.59 10.26 16.93
C ASN A 70 -20.27 11.41 17.67
N ALA A 71 -20.13 12.64 17.15
CA ALA A 71 -20.76 13.83 17.71
C ALA A 71 -22.28 13.70 17.76
N LYS A 72 -22.89 13.27 16.66
CA LYS A 72 -24.35 13.07 16.57
C LYS A 72 -24.85 11.94 17.48
N LYS A 73 -24.10 10.84 17.59
CA LYS A 73 -24.47 9.71 18.47
C LYS A 73 -24.40 10.06 19.95
N ASN A 74 -23.43 10.88 20.35
CA ASN A 74 -23.18 11.23 21.75
C ASN A 74 -23.77 12.59 22.17
N GLY A 75 -24.38 13.33 21.24
CA GLY A 75 -24.86 14.70 21.49
C GLY A 75 -23.74 15.68 21.82
N THR A 76 -22.51 15.41 21.39
CA THR A 76 -21.33 16.25 21.66
C THR A 76 -20.98 17.12 20.45
N GLU A 77 -20.13 18.11 20.65
CA GLU A 77 -19.56 18.89 19.55
C GLU A 77 -18.67 18.02 18.62
N VAL A 78 -18.53 18.46 17.36
CA VAL A 78 -17.71 17.77 16.36
C VAL A 78 -16.23 17.96 16.65
N ARG A 79 -15.53 16.87 17.01
CA ARG A 79 -14.11 16.90 17.43
C ARG A 79 -13.11 16.56 16.32
N ASN A 80 -13.24 17.20 15.15
CA ASN A 80 -12.39 16.91 13.97
C ASN A 80 -10.88 16.92 14.27
N ALA A 81 -10.42 17.91 15.05
CA ALA A 81 -9.00 18.04 15.39
C ALA A 81 -8.48 16.87 16.24
N SER A 82 -9.29 16.34 17.17
CA SER A 82 -8.89 15.19 18.00
C SER A 82 -8.80 13.90 17.19
N TYR A 83 -9.76 13.67 16.27
CA TYR A 83 -9.71 12.48 15.39
C TYR A 83 -8.55 12.58 14.40
N ALA A 84 -8.32 13.76 13.82
CA ALA A 84 -7.21 13.99 12.90
C ALA A 84 -5.83 13.85 13.57
N SER A 85 -5.69 14.26 14.83
CA SER A 85 -4.44 14.12 15.57
C SER A 85 -4.12 12.67 15.89
N VAL A 86 -5.11 11.88 16.32
CA VAL A 86 -4.95 10.43 16.53
C VAL A 86 -4.59 9.72 15.24
N PHE A 87 -5.30 10.02 14.14
CA PHE A 87 -4.98 9.45 12.82
C PHE A 87 -3.54 9.76 12.39
N SER A 88 -3.12 11.02 12.53
CA SER A 88 -1.76 11.46 12.18
C SER A 88 -0.69 10.80 13.05
N PHE A 89 -0.96 10.65 14.35
CA PHE A 89 -0.07 9.94 15.27
C PHE A 89 0.07 8.47 14.88
N SER A 90 -1.05 7.78 14.65
CA SER A 90 -1.06 6.38 14.21
C SER A 90 -0.29 6.19 12.90
N GLN A 91 -0.49 7.07 11.91
CA GLN A 91 0.24 7.01 10.65
C GLN A 91 1.75 7.13 10.84
N LYS A 92 2.20 8.07 11.67
CA LYS A 92 3.64 8.24 11.98
C LYS A 92 4.21 7.03 12.73
N ALA A 93 3.47 6.49 13.71
CA ALA A 93 3.87 5.29 14.42
C ALA A 93 4.01 4.09 13.46
N SER A 94 3.08 3.93 12.51
CA SER A 94 3.15 2.90 11.47
C SER A 94 4.40 3.03 10.60
N PHE A 95 4.85 4.24 10.24
CA PHE A 95 6.09 4.41 9.49
C PHE A 95 7.33 3.95 10.27
N THR A 96 7.39 4.24 11.58
CA THR A 96 8.49 3.75 12.42
C THR A 96 8.52 2.22 12.49
N ILE A 97 7.36 1.59 12.73
CA ILE A 97 7.25 0.13 12.75
C ILE A 97 7.66 -0.47 11.41
N THR A 98 7.20 0.13 10.31
CA THR A 98 7.55 -0.31 8.95
C THR A 98 9.05 -0.20 8.70
N GLY A 99 9.71 0.88 9.16
CA GLY A 99 11.15 1.04 9.05
C GLY A 99 11.93 -0.08 9.74
N VAL A 100 11.52 -0.46 10.96
CA VAL A 100 12.11 -1.60 11.68
C VAL A 100 11.91 -2.90 10.91
N LEU A 101 10.69 -3.15 10.41
CA LEU A 101 10.37 -4.35 9.63
C LEU A 101 11.21 -4.45 8.35
N ILE A 102 11.39 -3.34 7.61
CA ILE A 102 12.23 -3.30 6.42
C ILE A 102 13.68 -3.64 6.77
N ALA A 103 14.21 -3.07 7.85
CA ALA A 103 15.56 -3.38 8.31
C ALA A 103 15.72 -4.87 8.67
N SER A 104 14.74 -5.46 9.35
CA SER A 104 14.72 -6.90 9.64
C SER A 104 14.66 -7.75 8.37
N MET A 105 13.84 -7.36 7.39
CA MET A 105 13.72 -8.06 6.10
C MET A 105 15.04 -8.04 5.32
N ILE A 106 15.75 -6.92 5.31
CA ILE A 106 17.07 -6.84 4.69
C ILE A 106 18.07 -7.76 5.41
N SER A 107 18.08 -7.76 6.74
CA SER A 107 18.97 -8.61 7.56
C SER A 107 18.84 -10.11 7.24
N ILE A 108 17.61 -10.60 7.07
CA ILE A 108 17.36 -12.01 6.74
C ILE A 108 17.49 -12.34 5.25
N SER A 109 17.61 -11.33 4.38
CA SER A 109 17.64 -11.56 2.94
C SER A 109 18.95 -12.16 2.43
N GLY A 110 20.03 -12.09 3.23
CA GLY A 110 21.39 -12.45 2.80
C GLY A 110 22.15 -11.30 2.15
N PHE A 111 21.63 -10.07 2.22
CA PHE A 111 22.30 -8.87 1.72
C PHE A 111 23.63 -8.60 2.44
N VAL A 112 24.69 -8.36 1.67
CA VAL A 112 26.02 -8.02 2.19
C VAL A 112 26.39 -6.59 1.82
N SER A 113 26.47 -5.71 2.82
CA SER A 113 26.84 -4.31 2.58
C SER A 113 28.27 -4.18 2.02
N GLY A 114 28.45 -3.36 0.98
CA GLY A 114 29.75 -3.07 0.39
C GLY A 114 30.32 -4.18 -0.52
N ALA A 115 29.59 -5.27 -0.76
CA ALA A 115 30.01 -6.25 -1.75
C ALA A 115 29.90 -5.67 -3.18
N GLY A 116 30.91 -5.93 -4.02
CA GLY A 116 30.90 -5.50 -5.42
C GLY A 116 29.75 -6.11 -6.23
N GLU A 117 29.39 -7.36 -5.91
CA GLU A 117 28.20 -8.05 -6.43
C GLU A 117 27.51 -8.79 -5.29
N GLN A 118 26.17 -8.80 -5.31
CA GLN A 118 25.37 -9.59 -4.38
C GLN A 118 25.21 -11.03 -4.90
N THR A 119 25.03 -11.99 -3.99
CA THR A 119 24.74 -13.36 -4.40
C THR A 119 23.39 -13.43 -5.12
N PRO A 120 23.22 -14.34 -6.11
CA PRO A 120 21.93 -14.52 -6.79
C PRO A 120 20.78 -14.85 -5.82
N GLU A 121 21.09 -15.57 -4.73
CA GLU A 121 20.14 -15.88 -3.68
C GLU A 121 19.67 -14.62 -2.93
N ALA A 122 20.59 -13.73 -2.54
CA ALA A 122 20.25 -12.49 -1.86
C ALA A 122 19.35 -11.61 -2.74
N ILE A 123 19.68 -11.47 -4.03
CA ILE A 123 18.86 -10.73 -4.99
C ILE A 123 17.43 -11.30 -5.07
N ARG A 124 17.31 -12.63 -5.18
CA ARG A 124 16.00 -13.30 -5.23
C ARG A 124 15.21 -13.11 -3.94
N ASN A 125 15.85 -13.21 -2.79
CA ASN A 125 15.21 -13.02 -1.49
C ASN A 125 14.70 -11.58 -1.32
N ILE A 126 15.52 -10.58 -1.68
CA ILE A 126 15.12 -9.17 -1.66
C ILE A 126 13.91 -8.93 -2.59
N ALA A 127 13.94 -9.47 -3.81
CA ALA A 127 12.82 -9.34 -4.75
C ALA A 127 11.53 -9.96 -4.18
N ASN A 128 11.60 -11.18 -3.64
CA ASN A 128 10.45 -11.86 -3.03
C ASN A 128 9.90 -11.08 -1.83
N LEU A 129 10.77 -10.64 -0.92
CA LEU A 129 10.40 -9.86 0.25
C LEU A 129 9.74 -8.53 -0.13
N THR A 130 10.26 -7.86 -1.17
CA THR A 130 9.73 -6.59 -1.67
C THR A 130 8.35 -6.77 -2.32
N PHE A 131 8.21 -7.75 -3.22
CA PHE A 131 6.99 -7.91 -4.00
C PHE A 131 5.84 -8.58 -3.24
N LEU A 132 6.12 -9.42 -2.24
CA LEU A 132 5.09 -10.12 -1.45
C LEU A 132 4.63 -9.36 -0.22
N SER A 133 5.53 -8.65 0.47
CA SER A 133 5.19 -7.99 1.75
C SER A 133 4.02 -7.02 1.62
N GLY A 134 4.04 -6.19 0.57
CA GLY A 134 2.98 -5.23 0.29
C GLY A 134 1.59 -5.86 0.11
N PRO A 135 1.39 -6.79 -0.85
CA PRO A 135 0.14 -7.51 -1.02
C PRO A 135 -0.33 -8.25 0.22
N ILE A 136 0.57 -8.87 0.99
CA ILE A 136 0.22 -9.55 2.25
C ILE A 136 -0.39 -8.56 3.24
N VAL A 137 0.25 -7.41 3.45
CA VAL A 137 -0.26 -6.36 4.35
C VAL A 137 -1.62 -5.83 3.84
N LEU A 138 -1.79 -5.66 2.53
CA LEU A 138 -3.07 -5.24 1.96
C LEU A 138 -4.19 -6.26 2.16
N ILE A 139 -3.90 -7.56 2.14
CA ILE A 139 -4.89 -8.60 2.47
C ILE A 139 -5.35 -8.44 3.92
N PHE A 140 -4.42 -8.30 4.86
CA PHE A 140 -4.77 -8.06 6.27
C PHE A 140 -5.60 -6.79 6.44
N ALA A 141 -5.19 -5.69 5.81
CA ALA A 141 -5.94 -4.44 5.85
C ALA A 141 -7.35 -4.58 5.22
N ALA A 142 -7.49 -5.30 4.10
CA ALA A 142 -8.77 -5.56 3.47
C ALA A 142 -9.70 -6.40 4.37
N LEU A 143 -9.15 -7.40 5.07
CA LEU A 143 -9.90 -8.19 6.05
C LEU A 143 -10.39 -7.34 7.22
N MET A 144 -9.56 -6.43 7.74
CA MET A 144 -9.99 -5.51 8.80
C MET A 144 -11.06 -4.53 8.30
N LEU A 145 -10.88 -3.95 7.12
CA LEU A 145 -11.85 -3.03 6.51
C LEU A 145 -13.16 -3.71 6.14
N SER A 146 -13.17 -5.02 5.87
CA SER A 146 -14.40 -5.78 5.63
C SER A 146 -15.38 -5.77 6.82
N ARG A 147 -14.89 -5.42 8.02
CA ARG A 147 -15.68 -5.28 9.25
C ARG A 147 -15.99 -3.83 9.58
N TYR A 148 -15.65 -2.89 8.71
CA TYR A 148 -15.91 -1.48 8.93
C TYR A 148 -17.42 -1.20 8.81
N PRO A 149 -18.10 -0.77 9.89
CA PRO A 149 -19.56 -0.70 9.93
C PRO A 149 -20.14 0.56 9.28
N VAL A 150 -19.30 1.52 8.89
CA VAL A 150 -19.76 2.79 8.31
C VAL A 150 -19.94 2.62 6.81
N THR A 151 -21.16 2.81 6.35
CA THR A 151 -21.53 2.75 4.93
C THR A 151 -21.86 4.15 4.40
N ARG A 152 -21.74 4.35 3.08
CA ARG A 152 -22.18 5.58 2.40
C ARG A 152 -23.62 5.95 2.74
N LYS A 153 -24.50 4.95 2.85
CA LYS A 153 -25.93 5.15 3.20
C LYS A 153 -26.07 5.74 4.60
N MET A 154 -25.37 5.16 5.57
CA MET A 154 -25.35 5.64 6.96
C MET A 154 -24.88 7.10 7.04
N VAL A 155 -23.79 7.46 6.32
CA VAL A 155 -23.30 8.85 6.29
C VAL A 155 -24.35 9.79 5.69
N ALA A 156 -24.98 9.41 4.57
CA ALA A 156 -26.01 10.23 3.91
C ALA A 156 -27.27 10.44 4.80
N GLN A 157 -27.70 9.41 5.53
CA GLN A 157 -28.80 9.52 6.50
C GLN A 157 -28.45 10.52 7.62
N TYR A 158 -27.22 10.47 8.12
CA TYR A 158 -26.77 11.41 9.14
C TYR A 158 -26.71 12.86 8.63
N GLU A 159 -26.31 13.09 7.38
CA GLU A 159 -26.30 14.41 6.72
C GLU A 159 -27.72 14.97 6.47
N GLN A 160 -28.69 14.10 6.16
CA GLN A 160 -30.09 14.49 5.90
C GLN A 160 -30.90 14.75 7.17
N GLY A 161 -30.29 14.59 8.37
CA GLY A 161 -30.97 14.85 9.63
C GLY A 161 -31.87 13.71 10.12
N GLU A 162 -32.05 12.66 9.33
CA GLU A 162 -32.76 11.45 9.74
C GLU A 162 -31.88 10.69 10.75
N SER A 163 -32.17 10.83 12.05
CA SER A 163 -31.67 9.89 13.04
C SER A 163 -32.60 8.70 13.03
N ASP A 164 -32.08 7.51 12.72
CA ASP A 164 -32.81 6.27 12.95
C ASP A 164 -33.31 6.27 14.40
N ALA A 165 -34.63 6.22 14.56
CA ALA A 165 -35.32 6.08 15.84
C ALA A 165 -34.99 4.74 16.51
#